data_AF-A0A453T0H7-F1
#
_entry.id   AF-A0A453T0H7-F1
#
_cell.length_a   1.000
_cell.length_b   1.000
_cell.length_c   1.000
_cell.angle_alpha   90.00
_cell.angle_beta   90.00
_cell.angle_gamma   90.00
#
_symmetry.space_group_name_H-M   'P 1'
#
loop_
_entity.id
_entity.type
_entity.pdbx_description
1 polymer ?
#
loop_
_entity_poly.entity_id
_entity_poly.type
_entity_poly.pdbx_seq_one_letter_code
_entity_poly.pdbx_strand_id
1 'polypeptide(L)'
;MSLLSKLRLVTVDVTGTLLAYKGRLGDYYCMAAKAAGKPCPDYDRMHEGFKLAYTEMARKYPCFGFAAKMPTIEWWRICVKDSFVKAGYDYDDETFDKVFKRIYSAFGSSAPYSVFPDAQPFMRGLREKGITVGIVSNAEYRYKEVILPALGLNQV
;
A
#
# COMPACT_ATOMS: atom_id res chain seq x y z
N MET A 1 30.91 -14.51 22.61
CA MET A 1 29.72 -15.20 22.05
C MET A 1 29.10 -14.30 20.99
N SER A 2 28.75 -14.84 19.83
CA SER A 2 28.14 -14.06 18.74
C SER A 2 26.73 -13.62 19.13
N LEU A 3 26.34 -12.38 18.81
CA LEU A 3 24.99 -11.85 19.00
C LEU A 3 23.92 -12.78 18.36
N LEU A 4 24.29 -13.43 17.25
CA LEU A 4 23.43 -14.33 16.49
C LEU A 4 23.03 -15.59 17.27
N SER A 5 23.83 -16.05 18.24
CA SER A 5 23.52 -17.27 18.99
C SER A 5 22.44 -17.07 20.07
N LYS A 6 22.06 -15.82 20.35
CA LYS A 6 20.98 -15.47 21.27
C LYS A 6 19.74 -14.92 20.56
N LEU A 7 19.79 -14.76 19.25
CA LEU A 7 18.68 -14.20 18.47
C LEU A 7 17.54 -15.22 18.42
N ARG A 8 16.36 -14.82 18.89
CA ARG A 8 15.16 -15.68 18.97
C ARG A 8 14.01 -15.20 18.08
N LEU A 9 13.96 -13.91 17.80
CA LEU A 9 12.89 -13.25 17.05
C LEU A 9 13.48 -12.19 16.13
N VAL A 10 13.01 -12.16 14.89
CA VAL A 10 13.22 -11.06 13.94
C VAL A 10 11.86 -10.58 13.48
N THR A 11 11.59 -9.29 13.60
CA THR A 11 10.42 -8.65 13.01
C THR A 11 10.84 -7.79 11.83
N VAL A 12 10.11 -7.88 10.72
CA VAL A 12 10.38 -7.10 9.51
C VAL A 12 9.19 -6.22 9.15
N ASP A 13 9.48 -5.06 8.58
CA ASP A 13 8.48 -4.28 7.84
C ASP A 13 8.20 -4.92 6.48
N VAL A 14 7.19 -4.44 5.75
CA VAL A 14 6.78 -4.99 4.46
C VAL A 14 7.24 -4.12 3.30
N THR A 15 6.71 -2.91 3.18
CA THR A 15 6.94 -2.06 1.99
C THR A 15 8.32 -1.41 2.07
N GLY A 16 9.13 -1.58 1.01
CA GLY A 16 10.54 -1.19 1.01
C GLY A 16 11.47 -2.15 1.74
N THR A 17 10.95 -3.27 2.27
CA THR A 17 11.74 -4.31 2.94
C THR A 17 11.55 -5.69 2.31
N LEU A 18 10.31 -6.20 2.23
CA LEU A 18 9.98 -7.48 1.59
C LEU A 18 9.46 -7.31 0.16
N LEU A 19 8.82 -6.18 -0.12
CA LEU A 19 8.24 -5.87 -1.42
C LEU A 19 8.37 -4.38 -1.76
N ALA A 20 8.25 -4.07 -3.03
CA ALA A 20 8.16 -2.71 -3.55
C ALA A 20 6.89 -2.54 -4.39
N TYR A 21 6.51 -1.28 -4.62
CA TYR A 21 5.49 -0.98 -5.62
C TYR A 21 6.02 -1.27 -7.03
N LYS A 22 5.19 -1.89 -7.85
CA LYS A 22 5.45 -2.10 -9.27
C LYS A 22 4.96 -0.89 -10.06
N GLY A 23 5.80 -0.35 -10.93
CA GLY A 23 5.45 0.82 -11.74
C GLY A 23 5.31 2.10 -10.90
N ARG A 24 4.65 3.10 -11.47
CA ARG A 24 4.40 4.40 -10.82
C ARG A 24 2.97 4.46 -10.29
N LEU A 25 2.77 5.22 -9.22
CA LEU A 25 1.43 5.52 -8.70
C LEU A 25 0.47 6.00 -9.82
N GLY A 26 0.99 6.86 -10.70
CA GLY A 26 0.27 7.40 -11.85
C GLY A 26 -0.24 6.34 -12.84
N ASP A 27 0.38 5.16 -12.92
CA ASP A 27 -0.09 4.08 -13.80
C ASP A 27 -1.48 3.61 -13.37
N TYR A 28 -1.68 3.35 -12.08
CA TYR A 28 -2.96 2.89 -11.53
C TYR A 28 -4.04 3.96 -11.61
N TYR A 29 -3.68 5.22 -11.39
CA TYR A 29 -4.60 6.35 -11.45
C TYR A 29 -5.02 6.64 -12.89
N CYS A 30 -4.07 6.61 -13.83
CA CYS A 30 -4.34 6.76 -15.26
C CYS A 30 -5.21 5.64 -15.81
N MET A 31 -4.90 4.38 -15.48
CA MET A 31 -5.73 3.25 -15.87
C MET A 31 -7.17 3.39 -15.34
N ALA A 32 -7.33 3.79 -14.07
CA ALA A 32 -8.65 3.98 -13.48
C ALA A 32 -9.43 5.14 -14.13
N ALA A 33 -8.78 6.28 -14.38
CA ALA A 33 -9.39 7.43 -15.06
C ALA A 33 -9.82 7.09 -16.50
N LYS A 34 -8.95 6.45 -17.28
CA LYS A 34 -9.27 5.98 -18.64
C LYS A 34 -10.46 5.02 -18.66
N ALA A 35 -10.50 4.08 -17.72
CA ALA A 35 -11.61 3.14 -17.59
C ALA A 35 -12.94 3.79 -17.16
N ALA A 36 -12.91 5.03 -16.68
CA ALA A 36 -14.08 5.86 -16.40
C ALA A 36 -14.39 6.87 -17.52
N GLY A 37 -13.72 6.78 -18.67
CA GLY A 37 -13.91 7.70 -19.80
C GLY A 37 -13.26 9.07 -19.62
N LYS A 38 -12.35 9.23 -18.66
CA LYS A 38 -11.60 10.47 -18.43
C LYS A 38 -10.18 10.35 -19.02
N PRO A 39 -9.54 11.47 -19.40
CA PRO A 39 -8.15 11.44 -19.84
C PRO A 39 -7.22 10.95 -18.73
N CYS A 40 -6.06 10.45 -19.13
CA CYS A 40 -4.98 10.14 -18.21
C CYS A 40 -4.59 11.41 -17.45
N PRO A 41 -4.61 11.43 -16.11
CA PRO A 41 -4.08 12.55 -15.36
C PRO A 41 -2.56 12.56 -15.48
N ASP A 42 -1.98 13.73 -15.31
CA ASP A 42 -0.53 13.93 -15.31
C ASP A 42 0.09 13.19 -14.11
N TYR A 43 1.17 12.46 -14.39
CA TYR A 43 1.77 11.55 -13.42
C TYR A 43 2.43 12.30 -12.26
N ASP A 44 3.14 13.38 -12.56
CA ASP A 44 3.91 14.11 -11.57
C ASP A 44 2.96 14.95 -10.69
N ARG A 45 1.95 15.58 -11.29
CA ARG A 45 0.87 16.27 -10.55
C ARG A 45 0.12 15.30 -9.64
N MET A 46 -0.20 14.10 -10.11
CA MET A 46 -0.86 13.10 -9.26
C MET A 46 0.04 12.61 -8.12
N HIS A 47 1.33 12.44 -8.36
CA HIS A 47 2.28 12.03 -7.33
C HIS A 47 2.41 13.09 -6.23
N GLU A 48 2.56 14.36 -6.60
CA GLU A 48 2.62 15.46 -5.63
C GLU A 48 1.27 15.67 -4.93
N GLY A 49 0.15 15.61 -5.67
CA GLY A 49 -1.19 15.66 -5.10
C GLY A 49 -1.43 14.56 -4.05
N PHE A 50 -0.99 13.33 -4.34
CA PHE A 50 -1.06 12.22 -3.41
C PHE A 50 -0.21 12.43 -2.17
N LYS A 51 1.06 12.87 -2.30
CA LYS A 51 1.92 13.15 -1.15
C LYS A 51 1.28 14.15 -0.20
N LEU A 52 0.73 15.24 -0.74
CA LEU A 52 0.07 16.27 0.05
C LEU A 52 -1.18 15.73 0.74
N ALA A 53 -2.09 15.09 0.00
CA ALA A 53 -3.32 14.52 0.53
C ALA A 53 -3.05 13.44 1.61
N TYR A 54 -2.09 12.56 1.36
CA TYR A 54 -1.68 11.53 2.31
C TYR A 54 -1.12 12.15 3.59
N THR A 55 -0.25 13.15 3.48
CA THR A 55 0.35 13.84 4.63
C THR A 55 -0.72 14.51 5.48
N GLU A 56 -1.67 15.20 4.86
CA GLU A 56 -2.80 15.83 5.55
C GLU A 56 -3.69 14.81 6.25
N MET A 57 -4.05 13.73 5.56
CA MET A 57 -4.87 12.65 6.12
C MET A 57 -4.16 11.91 7.25
N ALA A 58 -2.87 11.63 7.12
CA ALA A 58 -2.08 10.97 8.16
C ALA A 58 -1.93 11.85 9.41
N ARG A 59 -1.86 13.17 9.24
CA ARG A 59 -1.84 14.13 10.35
C ARG A 59 -3.20 14.24 11.04
N LYS A 60 -4.29 14.34 10.26
CA LYS A 60 -5.64 14.57 10.78
C LYS A 60 -6.27 13.30 11.36
N TYR A 61 -6.03 12.16 10.71
CA TYR A 61 -6.59 10.86 11.03
C TYR A 61 -5.47 9.81 11.02
N PRO A 62 -4.58 9.80 12.02
CA PRO A 62 -3.45 8.86 12.08
C PRO A 62 -3.92 7.40 12.13
N CYS A 63 -3.02 6.48 11.76
CA CYS A 63 -3.28 5.04 11.72
C CYS A 63 -4.57 4.70 10.96
N PHE A 64 -4.73 5.28 9.76
CA PHE A 64 -5.89 5.09 8.89
C PHE A 64 -7.23 5.43 9.56
N GLY A 65 -7.22 6.38 10.51
CA GLY A 65 -8.41 6.86 11.20
C GLY A 65 -8.88 6.02 12.39
N PHE A 66 -8.02 5.15 12.93
CA PHE A 66 -8.36 4.23 14.05
C PHE A 66 -9.01 4.95 15.24
N ALA A 67 -8.37 5.99 15.78
CA ALA A 67 -8.88 6.73 16.94
C ALA A 67 -10.21 7.45 16.66
N ALA A 68 -10.45 7.83 15.40
CA ALA A 68 -11.68 8.47 14.96
C ALA A 68 -12.79 7.46 14.59
N LYS A 69 -12.54 6.15 14.74
CA LYS A 69 -13.44 5.07 14.28
C LYS A 69 -13.84 5.21 12.81
N MET A 70 -12.96 5.79 12.00
CA MET A 70 -13.17 5.95 10.57
C MET A 70 -12.85 4.63 9.86
N PRO A 71 -13.73 4.13 8.98
CA PRO A 71 -13.42 2.97 8.15
C PRO A 71 -12.18 3.23 7.29
N THR A 72 -11.25 2.27 7.20
CA THR A 72 -10.01 2.41 6.40
C THR A 72 -10.30 2.71 4.93
N ILE A 73 -11.38 2.16 4.36
CA ILE A 73 -11.80 2.47 2.99
C ILE A 73 -12.19 3.94 2.84
N GLU A 74 -12.82 4.54 3.84
CA GLU A 74 -13.22 5.96 3.81
C GLU A 74 -12.00 6.86 3.94
N TRP A 75 -11.05 6.48 4.78
CA TRP A 75 -9.76 7.18 4.87
C TRP A 75 -9.07 7.25 3.51
N TRP A 76 -8.98 6.10 2.81
CA TRP A 76 -8.40 6.05 1.47
C TRP A 76 -9.25 6.77 0.43
N ARG A 77 -10.58 6.73 0.54
CA ARG A 77 -11.49 7.44 -0.36
C ARG A 77 -11.26 8.94 -0.32
N ILE A 78 -11.19 9.52 0.88
CA ILE A 78 -10.93 10.95 1.07
C ILE A 78 -9.52 11.28 0.55
N CYS A 79 -8.51 10.48 0.92
CA CYS A 79 -7.13 10.69 0.46
C CYS A 79 -7.03 10.69 -1.07
N VAL A 80 -7.64 9.72 -1.76
CA VAL A 80 -7.61 9.61 -3.23
C VAL A 80 -8.37 10.77 -3.87
N LYS A 81 -9.55 11.16 -3.33
CA LYS A 81 -10.32 12.30 -3.84
C LYS A 81 -9.50 13.59 -3.77
N ASP A 82 -8.93 13.87 -2.61
CA ASP A 82 -8.11 15.06 -2.39
C ASP A 82 -6.83 15.02 -3.22
N SER A 83 -6.27 13.84 -3.51
CA SER A 83 -5.13 13.70 -4.44
C SER A 83 -5.47 14.22 -5.84
N PHE A 84 -6.64 13.87 -6.38
CA PHE A 84 -7.10 14.38 -7.69
C PHE A 84 -7.33 15.90 -7.64
N VAL A 85 -8.01 16.39 -6.60
CA VAL A 85 -8.29 17.83 -6.43
C VAL A 85 -6.98 18.63 -6.36
N LYS A 86 -6.02 18.21 -5.54
CA LYS A 86 -4.71 18.86 -5.43
C LYS A 86 -3.89 18.75 -6.72
N ALA A 87 -4.09 17.69 -7.49
CA ALA A 87 -3.52 17.55 -8.82
C ALA A 87 -4.27 18.38 -9.88
N GLY A 88 -5.35 19.10 -9.52
CA GLY A 88 -6.15 19.96 -10.40
C GLY A 88 -7.12 19.21 -11.31
N TYR A 89 -7.58 18.03 -10.88
CA TYR A 89 -8.63 17.25 -11.52
C TYR A 89 -9.85 17.25 -10.61
N ASP A 90 -10.98 17.70 -11.15
CA ASP A 90 -12.27 17.66 -10.46
C ASP A 90 -13.21 16.72 -11.22
N TYR A 91 -13.68 15.68 -10.54
CA TYR A 91 -14.57 14.67 -11.08
C TYR A 91 -15.89 14.72 -10.31
N ASP A 92 -17.00 14.62 -11.03
CA ASP A 92 -18.31 14.37 -10.43
C ASP A 92 -18.28 13.09 -9.58
N ASP A 93 -19.16 13.02 -8.57
CA ASP A 93 -19.13 11.92 -7.58
C ASP A 93 -19.32 10.54 -8.24
N GLU A 94 -20.11 10.45 -9.32
CA GLU A 94 -20.32 9.17 -10.03
C GLU A 94 -19.03 8.70 -10.73
N THR A 95 -18.34 9.60 -11.42
CA THR A 95 -17.05 9.30 -12.06
C THR A 95 -16.01 8.97 -11.00
N PHE A 96 -15.90 9.79 -9.95
CA PHE A 96 -14.94 9.57 -8.89
C PHE A 96 -15.15 8.19 -8.23
N ASP A 97 -16.39 7.77 -8.00
CA ASP A 97 -16.69 6.45 -7.45
C ASP A 97 -16.17 5.31 -8.32
N LYS A 98 -16.35 5.42 -9.63
CA LYS A 98 -15.85 4.43 -10.61
C LYS A 98 -14.33 4.39 -10.63
N VAL A 99 -13.67 5.53 -10.47
CA VAL A 99 -12.20 5.65 -10.41
C VAL A 99 -11.67 5.09 -9.10
N PHE A 100 -12.22 5.53 -7.96
CA PHE A 100 -11.81 5.10 -6.63
C PHE A 100 -11.96 3.60 -6.45
N LYS A 101 -13.09 2.99 -6.84
CA LYS A 101 -13.29 1.54 -6.74
C LYS A 101 -12.20 0.75 -7.47
N ARG A 102 -11.77 1.22 -8.65
CA ARG A 102 -10.70 0.59 -9.43
C ARG A 102 -9.34 0.74 -8.75
N ILE A 103 -8.99 1.94 -8.32
CA ILE A 103 -7.73 2.20 -7.59
C ILE A 103 -7.70 1.35 -6.31
N TYR A 104 -8.74 1.44 -5.49
CA TYR A 104 -8.82 0.74 -4.22
C TYR A 104 -8.78 -0.79 -4.39
N SER A 105 -9.40 -1.33 -5.44
CA SER A 105 -9.33 -2.75 -5.77
C SER A 105 -7.93 -3.16 -6.24
N ALA A 106 -7.25 -2.33 -7.05
CA ALA A 106 -5.90 -2.63 -7.53
C ALA A 106 -4.92 -2.73 -6.35
N PHE A 107 -4.90 -1.73 -5.47
CA PHE A 107 -4.07 -1.71 -4.26
C PHE A 107 -4.48 -2.73 -3.18
N GLY A 108 -5.69 -3.28 -3.29
CA GLY A 108 -6.13 -4.42 -2.48
C GLY A 108 -5.72 -5.80 -2.99
N SER A 109 -4.91 -5.87 -4.05
CA SER A 109 -4.48 -7.12 -4.70
C SER A 109 -2.96 -7.24 -4.74
N SER A 110 -2.40 -8.33 -5.28
CA SER A 110 -0.96 -8.46 -5.53
C SER A 110 -0.47 -7.65 -6.73
N ALA A 111 -1.38 -7.15 -7.59
CA ALA A 111 -1.03 -6.52 -8.86
C ALA A 111 -0.04 -5.33 -8.78
N PRO A 112 -0.08 -4.46 -7.75
CA PRO A 112 0.82 -3.33 -7.64
C PRO A 112 2.09 -3.61 -6.87
N TYR A 113 2.39 -4.87 -6.57
CA TYR A 113 3.52 -5.23 -5.72
C TYR A 113 4.46 -6.22 -6.41
N SER A 114 5.75 -6.03 -6.17
CA SER A 114 6.80 -6.97 -6.55
C SER A 114 7.62 -7.34 -5.32
N VAL A 115 7.78 -8.63 -5.07
CA VAL A 115 8.59 -9.17 -3.97
C VAL A 115 10.07 -9.02 -4.29
N PHE A 116 10.89 -8.59 -3.32
CA PHE A 116 12.34 -8.59 -3.51
C PHE A 116 12.87 -10.02 -3.61
N PRO A 117 13.82 -10.32 -4.53
CA PRO A 117 14.30 -11.69 -4.75
C PRO A 117 14.83 -12.39 -3.51
N ASP A 118 15.38 -11.63 -2.56
CA ASP A 118 15.99 -12.09 -1.31
C ASP A 118 15.00 -12.17 -0.13
N ALA A 119 13.78 -11.63 -0.25
CA ALA A 119 12.81 -11.59 0.85
C ALA A 119 12.42 -12.99 1.36
N GLN A 120 12.03 -13.89 0.45
CA GLN A 120 11.68 -15.26 0.83
C GLN A 120 12.89 -16.09 1.30
N PRO A 121 14.04 -16.08 0.59
CA PRO A 121 15.26 -16.74 1.10
C PRO A 121 15.68 -16.26 2.48
N PHE A 122 15.60 -14.95 2.75
CA PHE A 122 15.94 -14.38 4.05
C PHE A 122 15.04 -14.92 5.17
N MET A 123 13.72 -14.83 5.00
CA MET A 123 12.77 -15.30 6.01
C MET A 123 12.89 -16.81 6.26
N ARG A 124 13.06 -17.60 5.19
CA ARG A 124 13.26 -19.04 5.28
C ARG A 124 14.54 -19.39 6.04
N GLY A 125 15.65 -18.74 5.69
CA GLY A 125 16.94 -18.98 6.33
C GLY A 125 16.98 -18.63 7.82
N LEU A 126 16.16 -17.67 8.27
CA LEU A 126 15.97 -17.39 9.70
C LEU A 126 15.22 -18.54 10.40
N ARG A 127 14.12 -19.02 9.81
CA ARG A 127 13.30 -20.09 10.39
C ARG A 127 14.03 -21.42 10.45
N GLU A 128 14.81 -21.74 9.42
CA GLU A 128 15.69 -22.94 9.40
C GLU A 128 16.71 -22.93 10.57
N LYS A 129 17.07 -21.75 11.07
CA LYS A 129 17.94 -21.58 12.25
C LYS A 129 17.17 -21.57 13.57
N GLY A 130 15.88 -21.87 13.56
CA GLY A 130 15.03 -21.83 14.75
C GLY A 130 14.68 -20.42 15.23
N ILE A 131 14.90 -19.39 14.39
CA ILE A 131 14.54 -18.00 14.71
C ILE A 131 13.08 -17.77 14.29
N THR A 132 12.29 -17.23 15.21
CA THR A 132 10.91 -16.83 14.90
C THR A 132 10.93 -15.58 14.02
N VAL A 133 10.10 -15.55 12.98
CA VAL A 133 9.96 -14.38 12.10
C VAL A 133 8.54 -13.82 12.23
N GLY A 134 8.43 -12.51 12.44
CA GLY A 134 7.17 -11.78 12.51
C GLY A 134 7.15 -10.58 11.58
N ILE A 135 5.96 -10.04 11.33
CA ILE A 135 5.77 -8.81 10.55
C ILE A 135 5.26 -7.72 11.48
N VAL A 136 5.90 -6.55 11.41
CA VAL A 136 5.46 -5.32 12.08
C VAL A 136 5.50 -4.22 11.05
N SER A 137 4.33 -3.77 10.60
CA SER A 137 4.20 -2.78 9.53
C SER A 137 3.06 -1.83 9.82
N ASN A 138 3.25 -0.55 9.51
CA ASN A 138 2.18 0.44 9.51
C ASN A 138 1.44 0.38 8.16
N ALA A 139 0.72 -0.72 7.95
CA ALA A 139 0.00 -1.00 6.72
C ALA A 139 -1.48 -1.27 7.01
N GLU A 140 -2.30 -1.19 5.97
CA GLU A 140 -3.70 -1.55 6.09
C GLU A 140 -3.89 -3.07 6.25
N TYR A 141 -5.06 -3.47 6.77
CA TYR A 141 -5.39 -4.85 7.11
C TYR A 141 -5.23 -5.84 5.94
N ARG A 142 -5.44 -5.39 4.69
CA ARG A 142 -5.33 -6.20 3.47
C ARG A 142 -3.92 -6.75 3.23
N TYR A 143 -2.88 -6.18 3.87
CA TYR A 143 -1.54 -6.74 3.81
C TYR A 143 -1.51 -8.16 4.37
N LYS A 144 -2.06 -8.34 5.57
CA LYS A 144 -2.09 -9.63 6.26
C LYS A 144 -3.01 -10.63 5.55
N GLU A 145 -4.18 -10.18 5.13
CA GLU A 145 -5.26 -11.07 4.68
C GLU A 145 -5.16 -11.44 3.20
N VAL A 146 -4.63 -10.54 2.35
CA VAL A 146 -4.69 -10.68 0.89
C VAL A 146 -3.32 -10.57 0.25
N ILE A 147 -2.60 -9.49 0.48
CA ILE A 147 -1.41 -9.13 -0.31
C ILE A 147 -0.25 -10.08 0.00
N LEU A 148 0.13 -10.25 1.27
CA LEU A 148 1.24 -11.13 1.65
C LEU A 148 0.95 -12.60 1.27
N PRO A 149 -0.26 -13.15 1.48
CA PRO A 149 -0.63 -14.47 0.95
C PRO A 149 -0.53 -14.59 -0.56
N ALA A 150 -1.07 -13.64 -1.31
CA ALA A 150 -1.03 -13.68 -2.78
C ALA A 150 0.39 -13.58 -3.35
N LEU A 151 1.34 -13.06 -2.58
CA LEU A 151 2.75 -12.95 -2.92
C LEU A 151 3.62 -14.09 -2.33
N GLY A 152 2.99 -15.07 -1.67
CA GLY A 152 3.70 -16.20 -1.05
C GLY A 152 4.56 -15.82 0.16
N LEU A 153 4.30 -14.69 0.81
CA LEU A 153 5.05 -14.18 1.96
C LEU A 153 4.45 -14.59 3.32
N ASN A 154 3.32 -15.31 3.34
CA ASN A 154 2.68 -15.84 4.55
C ASN A 154 3.03 -17.31 4.85
N GLN A 155 3.65 -18.02 3.89
CA GLN A 155 3.93 -19.46 3.94
C GLN A 155 5.42 -19.81 4.12
N VAL A 156 6.28 -18.80 4.28
CA VAL A 156 7.72 -18.97 4.53
C VAL A 156 8.03 -18.78 5.98
#